data_AF-A0AB34ADS1-F1
#
_entry.id   AF-A0AB34ADS1-F1
#
_cell.length_a   1.000
_cell.length_b   1.000
_cell.length_c   1.000
_cell.angle_alpha   90.00
_cell.angle_beta   90.00
_cell.angle_gamma   90.00
#
_symmetry.space_group_name_H-M   'P 1'
#
loop_
_entity.id
_entity.type
_entity.pdbx_description
1 polymer ?
#
loop_
_entity_poly.entity_id
_entity_poly.type
_entity_poly.pdbx_seq_one_letter_code
_entity_poly.pdbx_strand_id
1 'polypeptide(L)' 'MKYRVELNTKSQLFTVEDKNTHVFADGKTIEEAVKKLQTV' A
#
# COMPACT_ATOMS: atom_id res chain seq x y z
N MET A 1 -8.56 5.80 -8.56
CA MET A 1 -7.24 6.16 -7.98
C MET A 1 -6.17 5.28 -8.61
N LYS A 2 -4.98 5.81 -8.84
CA LYS A 2 -3.84 5.04 -9.38
C LYS A 2 -2.84 4.83 -8.25
N TYR A 3 -2.67 3.58 -7.84
CA TYR A 3 -1.71 3.23 -6.79
C TYR A 3 -0.43 2.66 -7.40
N ARG A 4 0.72 2.94 -6.77
CA ARG A 4 1.93 2.13 -6.97
C ARG A 4 1.93 1.04 -5.91
N VAL A 5 2.20 -0.19 -6.32
CA VAL A 5 2.31 -1.34 -5.41
C VAL A 5 3.75 -1.85 -5.47
N GLU A 6 4.33 -2.08 -4.31
CA GLU A 6 5.67 -2.66 -4.15
C GLU A 6 5.58 -3.88 -3.23
N LEU A 7 6.29 -4.96 -3.55
CA LEU A 7 6.40 -6.13 -2.69
C LEU A 7 7.75 -6.10 -1.98
N ASN A 8 7.73 -5.95 -0.65
CA ASN A 8 8.92 -6.13 0.17
C ASN A 8 9.14 -7.62 0.41
N THR A 9 10.14 -8.20 -0.25
CA THR A 9 10.42 -9.64 -0.15
C THR A 9 11.04 -10.07 1.18
N LYS A 10 11.58 -9.11 1.98
CA LYS A 10 12.13 -9.39 3.31
C LYS A 10 11.02 -9.54 4.34
N SER A 11 10.04 -8.64 4.34
CA SER A 11 8.89 -8.67 5.26
C SER A 11 7.70 -9.45 4.69
N GLN A 12 7.71 -9.78 3.40
CA GLN A 12 6.60 -10.38 2.65
C GLN A 12 5.32 -9.54 2.71
N LEU A 13 5.46 -8.22 2.70
CA LEU A 13 4.34 -7.27 2.73
C LEU A 13 4.24 -6.50 1.41
N PHE A 14 3.02 -6.18 1.01
CA PHE A 14 2.73 -5.23 -0.05
C PHE A 14 2.66 -3.83 0.54
N THR A 15 3.43 -2.91 -0.01
CA THR A 15 3.33 -1.48 0.25
C THR A 15 2.58 -0.82 -0.90
N VAL A 16 1.58 -0.02 -0.59
CA VAL A 16 0.75 0.71 -1.53
C VAL A 16 0.99 2.21 -1.32
N GLU A 17 1.24 2.93 -2.41
CA GLU A 17 1.38 4.39 -2.45
C GLU A 17 0.26 5.00 -3.31
N ASP A 18 -0.46 5.99 -2.79
CA ASP A 18 -1.29 6.87 -3.61
C ASP A 18 -0.44 8.01 -4.18
N LYS A 19 -0.28 8.03 -5.51
CA LYS A 19 0.55 9.01 -6.21
C LYS A 19 0.05 10.45 -6.10
N ASN A 20 -1.23 10.66 -5.78
CA ASN A 20 -1.80 12.00 -5.72
C ASN A 20 -1.55 12.64 -4.35
N THR A 21 -1.56 11.83 -3.29
CA THR A 21 -1.47 12.31 -1.90
C THR A 21 -0.13 11.96 -1.24
N HIS A 22 0.70 11.13 -1.88
CA HIS A 22 1.97 10.61 -1.33
C HIS A 22 1.79 9.95 0.05
N VAL A 23 0.66 9.28 0.25
CA VAL A 23 0.41 8.45 1.44
C VAL A 23 0.79 7.01 1.12
N PHE A 24 1.31 6.31 2.13
CA PHE A 24 1.80 4.93 2.04
C PHE A 24 1.13 4.05 3.08
N ALA A 25 0.90 2.78 2.74
CA ALA A 25 0.43 1.78 3.71
C ALA A 25 0.90 0.37 3.35
N ASP A 26 1.14 -0.45 4.38
CA ASP A 26 1.61 -1.83 4.23
C ASP A 26 0.53 -2.85 4.61
N GLY A 27 0.48 -3.98 3.91
CA GLY A 27 -0.47 -5.05 4.16
C GLY A 27 0.03 -6.41 3.69
N LYS A 28 -0.54 -7.50 4.24
CA LYS A 28 -0.24 -8.85 3.77
C LYS A 28 -0.86 -9.13 2.41
N THR A 29 -1.91 -8.40 2.05
CA THR A 29 -2.51 -8.37 0.73
C THR A 29 -2.59 -6.93 0.23
N ILE A 30 -2.70 -6.76 -1.10
CA ILE A 30 -2.90 -5.44 -1.71
C ILE A 30 -4.18 -4.80 -1.17
N GLU A 31 -5.26 -5.57 -0.98
CA GLU A 31 -6.53 -5.06 -0.46
C GLU A 31 -6.40 -4.51 0.97
N GLU A 32 -5.64 -5.22 1.83
CA GLU A 32 -5.38 -4.76 3.20
C GLU A 32 -4.60 -3.44 3.20
N ALA A 33 -3.55 -3.35 2.37
CA ALA A 33 -2.75 -2.14 2.24
C ALA A 33 -3.57 -0.95 1.72
N VAL A 34 -4.43 -1.16 0.71
CA VAL A 34 -5.34 -0.13 0.19
C VAL A 34 -6.35 0.32 1.26
N LYS A 35 -6.95 -0.62 2.00
CA LYS A 35 -7.88 -0.28 3.09
C LYS A 35 -7.22 0.58 4.15
N LYS A 36 -6.01 0.22 4.58
CA LYS A 36 -5.23 1.00 5.55
C LYS A 36 -4.97 2.41 5.05
N LEU A 37 -4.62 2.56 3.78
CA LEU A 37 -4.35 3.86 3.16
C LEU A 37 -5.59 4.75 3.09
N GLN A 38 -6.79 4.18 2.92
CA GLN A 38 -8.06 4.92 2.91
C GLN A 38 -8.54 5.38 4.30
N THR A 39 -7.99 4.79 5.36
CA THR A 39 -8.27 5.16 6.76
C THR A 39 -7.31 6.20 7.33
N VAL A 40 -6.28 6.61 6.58
CA VAL A 40 -5.32 7.67 6.94
C VAL A 40 -5.82 9.01 6.42
#